data_AF-A0A957SKE9-F1
#
_entry.id   AF-A0A957SKE9-F1
#
_cell.length_a   1.000
_cell.length_b   1.000
_cell.length_c   1.000
_cell.angle_alpha   90.00
_cell.angle_beta   90.00
_cell.angle_gamma   90.00
#
_symmetry.space_group_name_H-M   'P 1'
#
loop_
_entity.id
_entity.type
_entity.pdbx_description
1 polymer ?
#
loop_
_entity_poly.entity_id
_entity_poly.type
_entity_poly.pdbx_seq_one_letter_code
_entity_poly.pdbx_strand_id
1 'polypeptide(L)'
;MLKLYLLGRPYVEVDGAEIHLSRRKNLALLAYLALAAEPRRREELTALLWPELDAHHAQTALRRDLWVLRNSVGKDALLVTHEAVG
;
A
#
# COMPACT_ATOMS: atom_id res chain seq x y z
N MET A 1 -16.55 1.69 -3.13
CA MET A 1 -15.79 1.32 -4.35
C MET A 1 -14.47 2.08 -4.38
N LEU A 2 -13.36 1.34 -4.41
CA LEU A 2 -12.00 1.88 -4.49
C LEU A 2 -11.60 2.05 -5.96
N LYS A 3 -11.03 3.21 -6.32
CA LYS A 3 -10.44 3.46 -7.65
C LYS A 3 -9.05 4.06 -7.51
N LEU A 4 -8.13 3.62 -8.37
CA LEU A 4 -6.80 4.17 -8.48
C LEU A 4 -6.61 4.79 -9.86
N TYR A 5 -6.09 6.01 -9.87
CA TYR A 5 -5.74 6.72 -11.09
C TYR A 5 -4.22 6.87 -11.11
N LEU A 6 -3.55 6.12 -11.99
CA LEU A 6 -2.08 6.01 -12.01
C LEU A 6 -1.43 6.66 -13.24
N LEU A 7 -2.24 6.97 -14.27
CA LEU A 7 -1.77 7.60 -15.49
C LEU A 7 -1.92 9.12 -15.36
N GLY A 8 -0.81 9.81 -15.10
CA GLY A 8 -0.76 11.23 -14.79
C GLY A 8 -0.30 11.47 -13.35
N ARG A 9 -0.86 12.49 -12.67
CA ARG A 9 -0.63 12.69 -11.24
C ARG A 9 -1.41 11.61 -10.47
N PRO A 10 -0.75 10.68 -9.75
CA PRO A 10 -1.49 9.57 -9.18
C PRO A 10 -2.37 10.01 -8.00
N TYR A 11 -3.59 9.49 -7.93
CA TYR A 11 -4.55 9.73 -6.84
C TYR A 11 -5.50 8.54 -6.63
N VAL A 12 -6.22 8.56 -5.50
CA VAL A 12 -7.10 7.47 -5.06
C VAL A 12 -8.48 8.03 -4.72
N GLU A 13 -9.52 7.34 -5.17
CA GLU A 13 -10.90 7.64 -4.79
C GLU A 13 -11.51 6.49 -3.98
N VAL A 14 -12.23 6.83 -2.91
CA VAL A 14 -13.05 5.91 -2.13
C VAL A 14 -14.48 6.43 -2.19
N ASP A 15 -15.39 5.61 -2.71
CA ASP A 15 -16.81 5.97 -2.83
C ASP A 15 -17.05 7.29 -3.58
N GLY A 16 -16.21 7.58 -4.57
CA GLY A 16 -16.30 8.76 -5.43
C GLY A 16 -15.64 10.02 -4.84
N ALA A 17 -15.03 9.95 -3.65
CA ALA A 17 -14.28 11.05 -3.05
C ALA A 17 -12.76 10.79 -3.13
N GLU A 18 -12.00 11.76 -3.64
CA GLU A 18 -10.53 11.70 -3.60
C GLU A 18 -10.05 11.70 -2.14
N ILE A 19 -9.21 10.73 -1.78
CA ILE A 19 -8.58 10.67 -0.47
C ILE A 19 -7.13 11.11 -0.56
N HIS A 20 -6.66 11.81 0.47
CA HIS A 20 -5.27 12.23 0.55
C HIS A 20 -4.41 11.19 1.27
N LEU A 21 -3.48 10.57 0.54
CA LEU A 21 -2.43 9.73 1.12
C LEU A 21 -1.17 10.58 1.35
N SER A 22 -0.90 10.95 2.60
CA SER A 22 0.17 11.91 2.97
C SER A 22 1.59 11.45 2.63
N ARG A 23 1.81 10.15 2.39
CA ARG A 23 3.13 9.58 2.08
C ARG A 23 3.13 8.99 0.67
N ARG A 24 4.12 9.37 -0.13
CA ARG A 24 4.34 8.80 -1.48
C ARG A 24 4.46 7.27 -1.46
N LYS A 25 5.05 6.69 -0.40
CA LYS A 25 5.17 5.24 -0.23
C LYS A 25 3.83 4.53 0.03
N ASN A 26 2.86 5.20 0.66
CA ASN A 26 1.49 4.64 0.81
C ASN A 26 0.84 4.46 -0.57
N LEU A 27 0.92 5.48 -1.42
CA LEU A 27 0.37 5.45 -2.76
C LEU A 27 1.08 4.41 -3.64
N ALA A 28 2.41 4.34 -3.56
CA ALA A 28 3.19 3.34 -4.29
C ALA A 28 2.85 1.90 -3.85
N LEU A 29 2.70 1.67 -2.54
CA LEU A 29 2.29 0.38 -1.99
C LEU A 29 0.90 -0.02 -2.49
N LEU A 30 -0.07 0.89 -2.39
CA LEU A 30 -1.44 0.61 -2.83
C LEU A 30 -1.51 0.35 -4.35
N ALA A 31 -0.78 1.14 -5.15
CA ALA A 31 -0.71 0.96 -6.59
C ALA A 31 -0.07 -0.38 -6.97
N TYR A 32 1.01 -0.77 -6.29
CA TYR A 32 1.69 -2.04 -6.54
C TYR A 32 0.79 -3.23 -6.21
N LEU A 33 0.12 -3.21 -5.05
CA LEU A 33 -0.80 -4.26 -4.63
C LEU A 33 -2.01 -4.37 -5.58
N ALA A 34 -2.59 -3.24 -6.00
CA ALA A 34 -3.71 -3.23 -6.94
C ALA A 34 -3.38 -3.80 -8.33
N LEU A 35 -2.10 -3.78 -8.72
CA LEU A 35 -1.62 -4.35 -9.98
C LEU A 35 -1.11 -5.78 -9.83
N ALA A 36 -0.96 -6.28 -8.61
CA ALA A 36 -0.50 -7.63 -8.35
C ALA A 36 -1.63 -8.64 -8.56
N ALA A 37 -1.36 -9.70 -9.32
CA ALA A 37 -2.33 -10.78 -9.52
C ALA A 37 -2.51 -11.67 -8.27
N GLU A 38 -1.51 -11.69 -7.39
CA GLU A 38 -1.48 -12.50 -6.17
C GLU A 38 -0.93 -11.69 -4.99
N PRO A 39 -1.30 -12.04 -3.74
CA PRO A 39 -0.71 -11.45 -2.55
C PRO A 39 0.82 -11.54 -2.56
N ARG A 40 1.49 -10.42 -2.24
CA ARG A 40 2.95 -10.30 -2.24
C ARG A 40 3.52 -10.53 -0.85
N ARG A 41 4.68 -11.19 -0.80
CA ARG A 41 5.39 -11.41 0.46
C ARG A 41 5.83 -10.07 1.04
N ARG A 42 5.75 -9.95 2.36
CA ARG A 42 6.18 -8.72 3.06
C ARG A 42 7.63 -8.37 2.80
N GLU A 43 8.51 -9.35 2.77
CA GLU A 43 9.94 -9.19 2.49
C GLU A 43 10.18 -8.55 1.11
N GLU A 44 9.43 -8.99 0.11
CA GLU A 44 9.50 -8.43 -1.25
C GLU A 44 9.02 -6.97 -1.28
N LEU A 45 7.88 -6.69 -0.63
CA LEU A 45 7.35 -5.33 -0.51
C LEU A 45 8.35 -4.41 0.20
N THR A 46 9.02 -4.91 1.24
CA THR A 46 10.04 -4.13 1.94
C THR A 46 11.26 -3.85 1.07
N ALA A 47 11.76 -4.84 0.33
CA ALA A 47 12.91 -4.67 -0.55
C ALA A 47 12.62 -3.72 -1.73
N LEU A 48 11.38 -3.76 -2.26
CA LEU A 48 10.96 -2.88 -3.36
C LEU A 48 10.76 -1.43 -2.91
N LEU A 49 10.11 -1.22 -1.76
CA LEU A 49 9.66 0.10 -1.34
C LEU A 49 10.57 0.78 -0.33
N TRP A 50 11.44 0.07 0.38
CA TRP A 50 12.40 0.67 1.31
C TRP A 50 13.78 0.01 1.20
N PRO A 51 14.40 -0.04 0.01
CA PRO A 51 15.71 -0.66 -0.19
C PRO A 51 16.83 -0.01 0.64
N GLU A 52 16.63 1.23 1.08
CA GLU A 52 17.57 2.00 1.88
C GLU A 52 17.58 1.67 3.38
N LEU A 53 16.57 0.94 3.86
CA LEU A 53 16.41 0.59 5.27
C LEU A 53 16.90 -0.82 5.55
N ASP A 54 17.39 -1.06 6.77
CA ASP A 54 17.58 -2.44 7.23
C ASP A 54 16.23 -3.16 7.38
N ALA A 55 16.29 -4.49 7.50
CA ALA A 55 15.09 -5.33 7.57
C ALA A 55 14.13 -4.93 8.71
N HIS A 56 14.65 -4.54 9.88
CA HIS A 56 13.80 -4.20 11.02
C HIS A 56 13.05 -2.88 10.79
N HIS A 57 13.75 -1.86 10.29
CA HIS A 57 13.16 -0.57 9.97
C HIS A 57 12.20 -0.66 8.78
N ALA A 58 12.53 -1.46 7.76
CA ALA A 58 11.67 -1.67 6.60
C ALA A 58 10.36 -2.37 6.98
N GLN A 59 10.41 -3.42 7.81
CA GLN A 59 9.20 -4.11 8.30
C GLN A 59 8.33 -3.17 9.16
N THR A 60 8.95 -2.31 9.96
CA THR A 60 8.23 -1.30 10.74
C THR A 60 7.57 -0.24 9.85
N ALA A 61 8.25 0.21 8.79
CA ALA A 61 7.68 1.12 7.80
C ALA A 61 6.50 0.48 7.07
N LEU A 62 6.63 -0.77 6.60
CA LEU A 62 5.55 -1.51 5.95
C LEU A 62 4.33 -1.64 6.87
N ARG A 63 4.51 -2.04 8.14
CA ARG A 63 3.40 -2.18 9.10
C ARG A 63 2.67 -0.85 9.30
N ARG A 64 3.40 0.25 9.46
CA ARG A 64 2.81 1.59 9.60
C ARG A 64 2.01 1.98 8.37
N ASP A 65 2.59 1.80 7.19
CA ASP A 65 1.97 2.25 5.94
C ASP A 65 0.73 1.38 5.60
N LEU A 66 0.75 0.08 5.89
CA LEU A 66 -0.44 -0.80 5.83
C LEU A 66 -1.53 -0.36 6.81
N TRP A 67 -1.17 0.04 8.02
CA TRP A 67 -2.14 0.56 8.99
C TRP A 67 -2.80 1.84 8.49
N VAL A 68 -2.02 2.77 7.94
CA VAL A 68 -2.57 4.00 7.34
C VAL A 68 -3.51 3.65 6.20
N LEU A 69 -3.08 2.79 5.26
CA LEU A 69 -3.91 2.41 4.12
C LEU A 69 -5.24 1.76 4.55
N ARG A 70 -5.22 0.80 5.48
CA ARG A 70 -6.45 0.16 5.98
C ARG A 70 -7.44 1.14 6.60
N ASN A 71 -6.93 2.22 7.21
CA ASN A 71 -7.79 3.26 7.78
C ASN A 71 -8.24 4.29 6.74
N SER A 72 -7.52 4.44 5.63
CA SER A 72 -7.85 5.40 4.56
C SER A 72 -8.77 4.83 3.48
N VAL A 73 -8.53 3.59 3.04
CA VAL A 73 -9.30 2.95 1.93
C VAL A 73 -10.34 1.93 2.40
N GLY A 74 -10.41 1.68 3.70
CA GLY A 74 -11.28 0.67 4.30
C GLY A 74 -10.57 -0.67 4.53
N LYS A 75 -11.03 -1.42 5.53
CA LYS A 75 -10.38 -2.65 5.98
C LYS A 75 -10.50 -3.81 4.99
N ASP A 76 -11.56 -3.80 4.19
CA ASP A 76 -11.87 -4.87 3.21
C ASP A 76 -11.18 -4.64 1.86
N ALA A 77 -10.55 -3.47 1.68
CA ALA A 77 -9.83 -3.14 0.46
C ALA A 77 -8.44 -3.77 0.37
N LEU A 78 -7.93 -4.34 1.48
CA LEU A 78 -6.60 -4.96 1.56
C LEU A 78 -6.66 -6.25 2.35
N LEU A 79 -6.17 -7.34 1.76
CA LEU A 79 -5.87 -8.58 2.45
C LEU A 79 -4.51 -8.46 3.13
N VAL A 80 -4.51 -8.33 4.46
CA VAL A 80 -3.27 -8.25 5.25
C VAL A 80 -3.13 -9.46 6.16
N THR A 81 -2.17 -10.33 5.86
CA THR A 81 -1.82 -11.51 6.69
C THR A 81 -0.50 -11.28 7.41
N HIS A 82 0.00 -12.29 8.15
CA HIS A 82 1.33 -12.24 8.76
C HIS A 82 2.46 -12.34 7.71
N GLU A 83 2.23 -13.01 6.58
CA GLU A 83 3.28 -13.35 5.60
C GLU A 83 3.16 -12.57 4.28
N ALA A 84 1.92 -12.31 3.84
CA ALA A 84 1.62 -11.69 2.56
C ALA A 84 0.57 -10.58 2.66
N VAL A 85 0.58 -9.69 1.67
CA VAL A 85 -0.36 -8.58 1.51
C VAL A 85 -0.89 -8.57 0.08
N GLY A 86 -2.20 -8.42 -0.09
CA GLY A 86 -2.89 -8.26 -1.38
C GLY A 86 -3.97 -7.20 -1.32
#